data_AF-A0A067FA50-F1
#
_entry.id   AF-A0A067FA50-F1
#
_cell.length_a   1.000
_cell.length_b   1.000
_cell.length_c   1.000
_cell.angle_alpha   90.00
_cell.angle_beta   90.00
_cell.angle_gamma   90.00
#
_symmetry.space_group_name_H-M   'P 1'
#
loop_
_entity.id
_entity.type
_entity.pdbx_description
1 polymer ?
#
loop_
_entity_poly.entity_id
_entity_poly.type
_entity_poly.pdbx_seq_one_letter_code
_entity_poly.pdbx_strand_id
1 'polypeptide(L)'
;MSVDLKRGETLPIHINMTFPALPCDVLSVDAIDMSGKHEVDLDTNIWKLRLNSYGHIIGTEYLTDLVEKEHEEHKHDHNKDHKDDIDEKLHAFGFDEDAENMIKKVKHALESGEGCRVYGVLDVQRVAGNFHISVHGLNIYVAQMIFGGAKNVNVSHVIHDLSFGPKYPGIHNPLDGTVRMLHDTSGTFKYYIKVWPWFCC
;
A
#
# COMPACT_ATOMS: atom_id res chain seq x y z
N MET A 1 26.24 -3.31 -29.50
CA MET A 1 25.30 -2.55 -28.64
C MET A 1 23.92 -2.72 -29.24
N SER A 2 23.07 -3.56 -28.63
CA SER A 2 21.66 -3.63 -28.99
C SER A 2 20.89 -2.58 -28.19
N VAL A 3 19.97 -1.89 -28.86
CA VAL A 3 19.01 -0.99 -28.21
C VAL A 3 17.81 -1.83 -27.84
N ASP A 4 17.30 -1.65 -26.63
CA ASP A 4 16.10 -2.33 -26.16
C ASP A 4 14.89 -1.88 -26.99
N LEU A 5 14.35 -2.79 -27.80
CA LEU A 5 13.22 -2.55 -28.69
C LEU A 5 11.86 -2.67 -27.96
N LYS A 6 11.84 -3.13 -26.70
CA LYS A 6 10.61 -3.30 -25.89
C LYS A 6 10.27 -2.02 -25.11
N ARG A 7 10.25 -0.90 -25.82
CA ARG A 7 9.88 0.40 -25.25
C ARG A 7 8.35 0.48 -25.18
N GLY A 8 7.76 0.03 -24.08
CA GLY A 8 6.31 0.05 -23.86
C GLY A 8 5.73 -1.09 -23.01
N GLU A 9 6.55 -2.04 -22.56
CA GLU A 9 6.10 -3.14 -21.68
C GLU A 9 6.11 -2.71 -20.20
N THR A 10 5.16 -3.25 -19.42
CA THR A 10 5.16 -3.13 -17.95
C THR A 10 6.34 -3.92 -17.36
N LEU A 11 6.81 -3.47 -16.20
CA LEU A 11 7.85 -4.10 -15.40
C LEU A 11 7.19 -4.66 -14.13
N PRO A 12 7.08 -5.99 -13.98
CA PRO A 12 6.61 -6.57 -12.73
C PRO A 12 7.65 -6.36 -11.63
N ILE A 13 7.22 -5.85 -10.49
CA ILE A 13 8.03 -5.74 -9.27
C ILE A 13 7.49 -6.76 -8.28
N HIS A 14 8.29 -7.79 -7.97
CA HIS A 14 7.93 -8.74 -6.92
C HIS A 14 8.33 -8.18 -5.57
N ILE A 15 7.37 -8.13 -4.64
CA ILE A 15 7.56 -7.58 -3.30
C ILE A 15 7.27 -8.69 -2.30
N ASN A 16 8.12 -8.86 -1.30
CA ASN A 16 7.87 -9.65 -0.11
C ASN A 16 8.60 -8.99 1.06
N MET A 17 7.87 -8.27 1.90
CA MET A 17 8.41 -7.49 3.01
C MET A 17 7.58 -7.70 4.27
N THR A 18 8.23 -7.68 5.43
CA THR A 18 7.57 -7.77 6.74
C THR A 18 7.81 -6.51 7.54
N PHE A 19 6.76 -5.96 8.11
CA PHE A 19 6.75 -4.81 9.02
C PHE A 19 6.29 -5.29 10.39
N PRO A 20 7.21 -5.63 11.32
CA PRO A 20 6.86 -6.22 12.62
C PRO A 20 6.16 -5.26 13.58
N ALA A 21 6.25 -3.94 13.36
CA ALA A 21 5.69 -2.92 14.25
C ALA A 21 4.54 -2.12 13.63
N LEU A 22 3.98 -2.60 12.51
CA LEU A 22 2.88 -1.95 11.80
C LEU A 22 1.77 -2.96 11.46
N PRO A 23 0.54 -2.74 11.96
CA PRO A 23 -0.62 -3.53 11.56
C PRO A 23 -0.96 -3.36 10.07
N CYS A 24 -1.60 -4.37 9.47
CA CYS A 24 -1.96 -4.33 8.05
C CYS A 24 -3.04 -3.28 7.72
N ASP A 25 -3.94 -2.96 8.67
CA ASP A 25 -5.03 -1.99 8.48
C ASP A 25 -4.53 -0.57 8.18
N VAL A 26 -3.32 -0.24 8.61
CA VAL A 26 -2.74 1.12 8.45
C VAL A 26 -1.72 1.21 7.34
N LEU A 27 -1.28 0.07 6.80
CA LEU A 27 -0.19 0.00 5.84
C LEU A 27 -0.74 0.21 4.42
N SER A 28 -0.25 1.22 3.70
CA SER A 28 -0.54 1.46 2.29
C SER A 28 0.68 1.18 1.41
N VAL A 29 0.43 0.77 0.17
CA VAL A 29 1.47 0.62 -0.86
C VAL A 29 1.07 1.50 -2.03
N ASP A 30 1.90 2.49 -2.32
CA ASP A 30 1.62 3.52 -3.31
C ASP A 30 2.75 3.56 -4.34
N ALA A 31 2.45 3.61 -5.63
CA ALA A 31 3.45 3.79 -6.69
C ALA A 31 3.13 5.01 -7.56
N ILE A 32 4.18 5.74 -7.92
CA ILE A 32 4.10 6.98 -8.69
C ILE A 32 5.14 6.90 -9.81
N ASP A 33 4.66 7.00 -11.05
CA ASP A 33 5.52 7.12 -12.23
C ASP A 33 5.92 8.59 -12.49
N MET A 34 6.97 8.81 -13.31
CA MET A 34 7.42 10.17 -13.67
C MET A 34 6.36 11.00 -14.43
N SER A 35 5.32 10.36 -14.98
CA SER A 35 4.21 11.07 -15.64
C SER A 35 3.20 11.61 -14.62
N GLY A 36 3.38 11.33 -13.34
CA GLY A 36 2.44 11.72 -12.29
C GLY A 36 1.14 10.92 -12.33
N LYS A 37 1.08 9.84 -13.13
CA LYS A 37 -0.03 8.92 -13.10
C LYS A 37 0.10 8.13 -11.81
N HIS A 38 -0.78 8.43 -10.86
CA HIS A 38 -1.08 7.48 -9.81
C HIS A 38 -1.74 6.30 -10.50
N GLU A 39 -1.07 5.15 -10.55
CA GLU A 39 -1.78 3.93 -10.86
C GLU A 39 -2.58 3.57 -9.60
N VAL A 40 -3.80 4.09 -9.52
CA VAL A 40 -4.80 3.74 -8.50
C VAL A 40 -5.50 2.47 -8.99
N ASP A 41 -4.80 1.34 -8.93
CA ASP A 41 -5.37 -0.02 -9.09
C ASP A 41 -4.33 -1.12 -8.73
N LEU A 42 -3.37 -0.80 -7.85
CA LEU A 42 -2.25 -1.69 -7.49
C LEU A 42 -2.68 -2.85 -6.59
N ASP A 43 -3.95 -2.90 -6.20
CA ASP A 43 -4.46 -3.82 -5.18
C ASP A 43 -4.73 -5.22 -5.72
N THR A 44 -4.79 -5.42 -7.04
CA THR A 44 -5.20 -6.72 -7.60
C THR A 44 -4.19 -7.85 -7.35
N ASN A 45 -2.92 -7.53 -7.12
CA ASN A 45 -1.82 -8.52 -7.02
C ASN A 45 -0.92 -8.35 -5.79
N ILE A 46 -1.31 -7.50 -4.84
CA ILE A 46 -0.65 -7.38 -3.54
C ILE A 46 -1.53 -8.09 -2.50
N TRP A 47 -0.92 -8.68 -1.49
CA TRP A 47 -1.58 -9.34 -0.37
C TRP A 47 -0.94 -8.92 0.94
N LYS A 48 -1.77 -8.69 1.97
CA LYS A 48 -1.34 -8.31 3.31
C LYS A 48 -1.70 -9.44 4.28
N LEU A 49 -0.71 -9.98 4.99
CA LEU A 49 -0.90 -11.01 6.01
C LEU A 49 -0.64 -10.43 7.39
N ARG A 50 -1.62 -10.55 8.27
CA ARG A 50 -1.50 -10.16 9.67
C ARG A 50 -0.58 -11.12 10.41
N LEU A 51 0.38 -10.58 11.13
CA LEU A 51 1.34 -11.31 11.94
C LEU A 51 1.12 -11.03 13.43
N ASN A 52 1.35 -12.01 14.28
CA ASN A 52 1.52 -11.77 15.71
C ASN A 52 2.92 -11.24 16.05
N SER A 53 3.15 -10.97 17.33
CA SER A 53 4.44 -10.53 17.88
C SER A 53 5.60 -11.51 17.69
N TYR A 54 5.31 -12.78 17.42
CA TYR A 54 6.32 -13.81 17.11
C TYR A 54 6.60 -13.93 15.60
N GLY A 55 5.91 -13.16 14.76
CA GLY A 55 6.02 -13.23 13.29
C GLY A 55 5.23 -14.38 12.64
N HIS A 56 4.35 -15.05 13.39
CA HIS A 56 3.45 -16.06 12.82
C HIS A 56 2.18 -15.42 12.25
N ILE A 57 1.69 -16.00 11.15
CA ILE A 57 0.48 -15.54 10.49
C ILE A 57 -0.74 -15.90 11.34
N ILE A 58 -1.58 -14.92 11.66
CA ILE A 58 -2.74 -15.07 12.56
C ILE A 58 -4.09 -14.86 11.88
N GLY A 59 -4.12 -14.73 10.56
CA GLY A 59 -5.36 -14.59 9.79
C GLY A 59 -5.25 -15.18 8.39
N THR A 60 -6.39 -15.55 7.82
CA THR A 60 -6.56 -15.97 6.42
C THR A 60 -7.06 -14.77 5.61
N GLU A 61 -6.26 -14.33 4.63
CA GLU A 61 -6.60 -13.48 3.47
C GLU A 61 -7.44 -12.20 3.65
N TYR A 62 -6.84 -11.03 3.39
CA TYR A 62 -7.54 -9.88 2.79
C TYR A 62 -6.59 -9.04 1.91
N LEU A 63 -6.92 -8.91 0.62
CA LEU A 63 -6.85 -7.68 -0.19
C LEU A 63 -8.00 -7.85 -1.21
N THR A 64 -8.99 -6.97 -1.26
CA THR A 64 -8.87 -5.58 -1.71
C THR A 64 -9.96 -4.69 -1.09
N ASP A 65 -9.58 -3.68 -0.29
CA ASP A 65 -10.48 -2.58 0.06
C ASP A 65 -9.97 -1.30 -0.62
N LEU A 66 -10.22 -1.20 -1.93
CA LEU A 66 -10.38 0.06 -2.69
C LEU A 66 -11.25 -0.16 -3.95
N VAL A 67 -12.31 -0.96 -3.86
CA VAL A 67 -13.42 -0.83 -4.81
C VAL A 67 -14.32 0.30 -4.30
N GLU A 68 -13.98 1.54 -4.62
CA GLU A 68 -15.00 2.60 -4.67
C GLU A 68 -15.13 3.15 -6.09
N LYS A 69 -16.33 2.86 -6.65
CA LYS A 69 -17.11 3.66 -7.60
C LYS A 69 -16.56 3.86 -9.02
N GLU A 70 -17.20 3.14 -9.95
CA GLU A 70 -17.87 3.64 -11.17
C GLU A 70 -18.31 2.38 -11.94
N HIS A 71 -19.59 2.09 -12.15
CA HIS A 71 -20.39 2.59 -13.27
C HIS A 71 -21.88 2.26 -13.01
N GLU A 72 -22.65 3.22 -12.51
CA GLU A 72 -24.08 3.27 -12.82
C GLU A 72 -24.22 4.23 -14.00
N GLU A 73 -24.49 3.66 -15.17
CA GLU A 73 -24.82 4.41 -16.38
C GLU A 73 -26.04 5.29 -16.12
N HIS A 74 -25.86 6.61 -16.13
CA HIS A 74 -26.97 7.56 -16.19
C HIS A 74 -27.77 7.35 -17.48
N LYS A 75 -28.86 6.57 -17.40
CA LYS A 75 -29.95 6.66 -18.36
C LYS A 75 -30.71 7.95 -18.10
N HIS A 76 -30.64 8.86 -19.08
CA HIS A 76 -31.59 9.95 -19.24
C HIS A 76 -33.02 9.40 -19.32
N ASP A 77 -33.88 9.83 -18.41
CA ASP A 77 -35.29 9.97 -18.72
C ASP A 77 -35.90 11.20 -18.04
N HIS A 78 -36.84 11.79 -18.75
CA HIS A 78 -37.39 13.12 -18.64
C HIS A 78 -38.45 13.26 -17.53
N ASN A 79 -38.60 14.50 -17.06
CA ASN A 79 -39.87 15.14 -16.65
C ASN A 79 -40.33 15.02 -15.17
N LYS A 80 -40.20 16.10 -14.38
CA LYS A 80 -41.32 17.01 -14.01
C LYS A 80 -40.92 18.07 -12.98
N ASP A 81 -41.63 19.19 -13.08
CA ASP A 81 -41.46 20.46 -12.38
C ASP A 81 -41.79 20.48 -10.87
N HIS A 82 -41.22 21.50 -10.21
CA HIS A 82 -41.72 22.32 -9.10
C HIS A 82 -41.61 21.86 -7.62
N LYS A 83 -40.86 22.70 -6.87
CA LYS A 83 -41.14 23.32 -5.54
C LYS A 83 -41.18 22.43 -4.29
N ASP A 84 -40.27 22.66 -3.36
CA ASP A 84 -40.46 23.44 -2.10
C ASP A 84 -39.33 23.13 -1.10
N ASP A 85 -38.91 24.15 -0.34
CA ASP A 85 -37.94 24.06 0.75
C ASP A 85 -38.42 23.17 1.92
N ILE A 86 -37.45 22.54 2.61
CA ILE A 86 -37.43 21.99 3.98
C ILE A 86 -37.33 20.45 4.08
N ASP A 87 -36.29 20.03 4.83
CA ASP A 87 -35.87 18.70 5.28
C ASP A 87 -35.22 17.79 4.20
N GLU A 88 -34.06 17.15 4.40
CA GLU A 88 -33.51 16.63 5.65
C GLU A 88 -32.00 16.32 5.50
N LYS A 89 -31.27 16.50 6.60
CA LYS A 89 -29.89 16.04 6.84
C LYS A 89 -29.69 14.58 6.41
N LEU A 90 -28.85 14.32 5.42
CA LEU A 90 -28.39 12.95 5.16
C LEU A 90 -26.97 12.86 4.59
N HIS A 91 -25.97 13.45 5.24
CA HIS A 91 -24.55 13.16 4.88
C HIS A 91 -23.53 13.26 6.03
N ALA A 92 -23.93 13.34 7.30
CA ALA A 92 -22.98 13.65 8.40
C ALA A 92 -23.02 12.75 9.64
N PHE A 93 -23.63 11.57 9.61
CA PHE A 93 -23.78 10.73 10.82
C PHE A 93 -23.22 9.30 10.75
N GLY A 94 -22.56 8.89 9.67
CA GLY A 94 -22.02 7.53 9.52
C GLY A 94 -20.48 7.40 9.63
N PHE A 95 -19.72 8.49 9.52
CA PHE A 95 -18.26 8.41 9.40
C PHE A 95 -17.51 8.26 10.73
N ASP A 96 -18.13 8.61 11.86
CA ASP A 96 -17.42 8.71 13.14
C ASP A 96 -17.27 7.33 13.83
N GLU A 97 -18.31 6.49 13.78
CA GLU A 97 -18.30 5.17 14.43
C GLU A 97 -17.28 4.20 13.80
N ASP A 98 -17.20 4.18 12.47
CA ASP A 98 -16.24 3.33 11.75
C ASP A 98 -14.80 3.77 11.99
N ALA A 99 -14.54 5.09 12.01
CA ALA A 99 -13.24 5.64 12.33
C ALA A 99 -12.83 5.32 13.77
N GLU A 100 -13.74 5.43 14.73
CA GLU A 100 -13.49 5.05 16.12
C GLU A 100 -13.18 3.55 16.26
N ASN A 101 -13.94 2.70 15.57
CA ASN A 101 -13.74 1.25 15.61
C ASN A 101 -12.38 0.86 15.00
N MET A 102 -11.99 1.50 13.89
CA MET A 102 -10.66 1.35 13.31
C MET A 102 -9.56 1.77 14.29
N ILE A 103 -9.69 2.93 14.94
CA ILE A 103 -8.72 3.41 15.93
C ILE A 103 -8.56 2.41 17.07
N LYS A 104 -9.67 1.91 17.63
CA LYS A 104 -9.67 0.92 18.72
C LYS A 104 -8.98 -0.38 18.27
N LYS A 105 -9.32 -0.88 17.08
CA LYS A 105 -8.73 -2.09 16.50
C LYS A 105 -7.22 -1.94 16.30
N VAL A 106 -6.78 -0.83 15.70
CA VAL A 106 -5.35 -0.60 15.43
C VAL A 106 -4.57 -0.40 16.72
N LYS A 107 -5.11 0.31 17.72
CA LYS A 107 -4.45 0.44 19.03
C LYS A 107 -4.25 -0.91 19.70
N HIS A 108 -5.29 -1.74 19.72
CA HIS A 108 -5.18 -3.09 20.26
C HIS A 108 -4.14 -3.92 19.50
N ALA A 109 -4.09 -3.82 18.16
CA ALA A 109 -3.09 -4.49 17.32
C ALA A 109 -1.66 -4.04 17.63
N LEU A 110 -1.45 -2.74 17.87
CA LEU A 110 -0.15 -2.20 18.27
C LEU A 110 0.26 -2.69 19.66
N GLU A 111 -0.67 -2.72 20.61
CA GLU A 111 -0.43 -3.22 21.98
C GLU A 111 -0.13 -4.73 22.01
N SER A 112 -0.77 -5.52 21.15
CA SER A 112 -0.49 -6.95 21.01
C SER A 112 0.79 -7.25 20.22
N GLY A 113 1.47 -6.22 19.71
CA GLY A 113 2.70 -6.34 18.93
C GLY A 113 2.48 -6.96 17.57
N GLU A 114 1.36 -6.68 16.93
CA GLU A 114 1.05 -7.20 15.60
C GLU A 114 1.85 -6.49 14.50
N GLY A 115 2.19 -7.27 13.49
CA GLY A 115 2.86 -6.81 12.29
C GLY A 115 2.09 -7.15 11.03
N CYS A 116 2.65 -6.75 9.90
CA CYS A 116 2.11 -7.02 8.59
C CYS A 116 3.17 -7.57 7.65
N ARG A 117 2.86 -8.63 6.91
CA ARG A 117 3.64 -9.08 5.75
C ARG A 117 2.94 -8.66 4.47
N VAL A 118 3.60 -7.84 3.68
CA VAL A 118 3.17 -7.45 2.34
C VAL A 118 3.88 -8.34 1.34
N TYR A 119 3.14 -9.01 0.48
CA TYR A 119 3.73 -9.80 -0.60
C TYR A 119 2.88 -9.72 -1.86
N GLY A 120 3.50 -9.85 -3.04
CA GLY A 120 2.76 -9.82 -4.29
C GLY A 120 3.59 -9.30 -5.46
N VAL A 121 2.89 -8.92 -6.52
CA VAL A 121 3.48 -8.39 -7.76
C VAL A 121 2.85 -7.05 -8.10
N LEU A 122 3.68 -6.07 -8.40
CA LEU A 122 3.28 -4.74 -8.81
C LEU A 122 3.66 -4.54 -10.27
N ASP A 123 2.69 -4.48 -11.17
CA ASP A 123 2.95 -4.21 -12.59
C ASP A 123 3.00 -2.70 -12.80
N VAL A 124 4.19 -2.14 -13.02
CA VAL A 124 4.37 -0.70 -13.23
C VAL A 124 4.89 -0.42 -14.64
N GLN A 125 4.68 0.80 -15.14
CA GLN A 125 5.32 1.20 -16.39
C GLN A 125 6.85 1.23 -16.24
N ARG A 126 7.56 0.80 -17.30
CA ARG A 126 9.03 0.77 -17.33
C ARG A 126 9.64 2.17 -17.55
N VAL A 127 9.37 3.06 -16.62
CA VAL A 127 9.90 4.43 -16.55
C VAL A 127 10.54 4.65 -15.18
N ALA A 128 11.27 5.74 -15.01
CA ALA A 128 11.69 6.12 -13.67
C ALA A 128 10.44 6.47 -12.84
N GLY A 129 10.47 6.09 -11.58
CA GLY A 129 9.35 6.23 -10.65
C GLY A 129 9.78 5.86 -9.24
N ASN A 130 8.86 6.03 -8.30
CA ASN A 130 9.06 5.65 -6.91
C ASN A 130 7.84 4.87 -6.43
N PHE A 131 8.06 3.85 -5.61
CA PHE A 131 7.01 3.25 -4.81
C PHE A 131 7.33 3.47 -3.33
N HIS A 132 6.29 3.63 -2.52
CA HIS A 132 6.37 3.89 -1.10
C HIS A 132 5.45 2.93 -0.38
N ILE A 133 5.95 2.34 0.71
CA ILE A 133 5.13 1.63 1.68
C ILE A 133 5.05 2.55 2.89
N SER A 134 3.84 2.97 3.26
CA SER A 134 3.64 4.03 4.23
C SER A 134 2.39 3.81 5.08
N VAL A 135 2.11 4.75 5.98
CA VAL A 135 0.83 4.83 6.70
C VAL A 135 -0.05 5.98 6.19
N HIS A 136 0.24 6.50 4.99
CA HIS A 136 -0.43 7.67 4.43
C HIS A 136 -1.88 7.40 4.00
N GLY A 137 -2.28 6.13 3.87
CA GLY A 137 -3.68 5.78 3.65
C GLY A 137 -4.62 6.20 4.78
N LEU A 138 -4.09 6.56 5.95
CA LEU A 138 -4.88 7.07 7.07
C LEU A 138 -5.07 8.59 7.02
N ASN A 139 -6.26 9.04 7.40
CA ASN A 139 -6.52 10.44 7.71
C ASN A 139 -5.55 10.94 8.81
N ILE A 140 -4.99 12.14 8.63
CA ILE A 140 -4.03 12.75 9.56
C ILE A 140 -4.54 12.80 11.01
N TYR A 141 -5.84 13.04 11.20
CA TYR A 141 -6.46 13.05 12.53
C TYR A 141 -6.47 11.66 13.17
N VAL A 142 -6.77 10.63 12.38
CA VAL A 142 -6.76 9.22 12.82
C VAL A 142 -5.35 8.76 13.15
N ALA A 143 -4.37 9.07 12.29
CA ALA A 143 -2.96 8.76 12.53
C ALA A 143 -2.44 9.43 13.82
N GLN A 144 -2.84 10.67 14.09
CA GLN A 144 -2.52 11.36 15.33
C GLN A 144 -3.10 10.66 16.56
N MET A 145 -4.33 10.16 16.50
CA MET A 145 -4.95 9.44 17.61
C MET A 145 -4.32 8.07 17.88
N ILE A 146 -3.85 7.38 16.85
CA ILE A 146 -3.26 6.05 16.94
C ILE A 146 -1.82 6.13 17.43
N PHE A 147 -0.99 6.95 16.78
CA PHE A 147 0.45 7.00 17.05
C PHE A 147 0.85 8.12 18.02
N GLY A 148 -0.06 9.00 18.43
CA GLY A 148 0.30 10.20 19.20
C GLY A 148 1.09 11.23 18.37
N GLY A 149 1.11 11.05 17.04
CA GLY A 149 1.78 11.90 16.05
C GLY A 149 2.73 11.15 15.14
N ALA A 150 3.04 11.74 13.98
CA ALA A 150 3.89 11.15 12.94
C ALA A 150 5.30 10.75 13.43
N LYS A 151 5.72 11.27 14.59
CA LYS A 151 7.05 11.02 15.15
C LYS A 151 7.21 9.67 15.87
N ASN A 152 6.14 8.91 16.05
CA ASN A 152 6.16 7.65 16.80
C ASN A 152 5.88 6.41 15.93
N VAL A 153 5.90 6.57 14.60
CA VAL A 153 5.65 5.45 13.68
C VAL A 153 6.94 4.66 13.48
N ASN A 154 6.93 3.39 13.89
CA ASN A 154 8.06 2.49 13.72
C ASN A 154 7.96 1.76 12.37
N VAL A 155 8.73 2.22 11.39
CA VAL A 155 8.80 1.62 10.03
C VAL A 155 9.89 0.56 9.90
N SER A 156 10.22 -0.12 11.01
CA SER A 156 11.11 -1.28 10.98
C SER A 156 10.57 -2.30 10.00
N HIS A 157 11.46 -2.88 9.19
CA HIS A 157 11.06 -3.84 8.17
C HIS A 157 12.16 -4.84 7.81
N VAL A 158 11.72 -5.94 7.23
CA VAL A 158 12.56 -7.00 6.65
C VAL A 158 12.17 -7.16 5.19
N ILE A 159 13.14 -7.03 4.30
CA ILE A 159 12.97 -7.30 2.87
C ILE A 159 13.33 -8.77 2.64
N HIS A 160 12.35 -9.62 2.35
CA HIS A 160 12.58 -11.03 2.05
C HIS A 160 12.95 -11.24 0.58
N ASP A 161 12.19 -10.60 -0.31
CA ASP A 161 12.41 -10.64 -1.76
C ASP A 161 11.96 -9.29 -2.34
N LEU A 162 12.85 -8.64 -3.09
CA LEU A 162 12.52 -7.47 -3.90
C LEU A 162 13.23 -7.59 -5.25
N SER A 163 12.47 -7.89 -6.29
CA SER A 163 13.01 -8.14 -7.63
C SER A 163 12.21 -7.41 -8.71
N PHE A 164 12.88 -7.12 -9.83
CA PHE A 164 12.35 -6.31 -10.92
C PHE A 164 12.46 -7.10 -12.23
N GLY A 165 11.32 -7.32 -12.88
CA GLY A 165 11.23 -8.13 -14.09
C GLY A 165 11.11 -9.63 -13.84
N PRO A 166 11.23 -10.45 -14.89
CA PRO A 166 11.09 -11.90 -14.77
C PRO A 166 12.23 -12.51 -13.95
N LYS A 167 11.89 -13.44 -13.05
CA LYS A 167 12.89 -14.21 -12.29
C LYS A 167 13.61 -15.18 -13.23
N TYR A 168 14.93 -15.25 -13.10
CA TYR A 168 15.78 -16.20 -13.84
C TYR A 168 16.78 -16.87 -12.88
N PRO A 169 17.25 -18.08 -13.20
CA PRO A 169 18.23 -18.78 -12.37
C PRO A 169 19.51 -17.95 -12.19
N GLY A 170 19.95 -17.78 -10.94
CA GLY A 170 21.18 -17.03 -10.62
C GLY A 170 20.98 -15.52 -10.40
N ILE A 171 19.74 -15.00 -10.43
CA ILE A 171 19.46 -13.63 -9.98
C ILE A 171 19.78 -13.50 -8.49
N HIS A 172 20.52 -12.46 -8.12
CA HIS A 172 20.84 -12.14 -6.73
C HIS A 172 20.53 -10.66 -6.49
N ASN A 173 19.41 -10.35 -5.83
CA ASN A 173 19.06 -8.97 -5.55
C ASN A 173 19.80 -8.51 -4.29
N PRO A 174 20.47 -7.34 -4.30
CA PRO A 174 21.23 -6.85 -3.16
C PRO A 174 20.41 -6.57 -1.89
N LEU A 175 19.09 -6.42 -2.04
CA LEU A 175 18.19 -6.08 -0.94
C LEU A 175 17.52 -7.30 -0.30
N ASP A 176 17.64 -8.48 -0.88
CA ASP A 176 17.05 -9.70 -0.33
C ASP A 176 17.71 -10.04 1.02
N GLY A 177 16.89 -10.31 2.03
CA GLY A 177 17.32 -10.54 3.41
C GLY A 177 17.71 -9.27 4.20
N THR A 178 17.52 -8.07 3.64
CA THR A 178 17.88 -6.83 4.35
C THR A 178 16.92 -6.57 5.51
N VAL A 179 17.47 -6.37 6.71
CA VAL A 179 16.73 -6.00 7.92
C VAL A 179 17.07 -4.58 8.31
N ARG A 180 16.03 -3.75 8.54
CA ARG A 180 16.18 -2.39 9.08
C ARG A 180 15.27 -2.21 10.28
N MET A 181 15.86 -2.01 11.45
CA MET A 181 15.14 -1.76 12.69
C MET A 181 15.39 -0.33 13.16
N LEU A 182 14.34 0.43 13.43
CA LEU A 182 14.42 1.70 14.15
C LEU A 182 14.43 1.43 15.65
N HIS A 183 15.28 2.16 16.35
CA HIS A 183 15.30 2.23 17.80
C HIS A 183 14.87 3.65 18.21
N ASP A 184 13.83 3.74 19.03
CA ASP A 184 13.34 4.96 19.71
C ASP A 184 13.11 6.21 18.85
N THR A 185 12.88 6.02 17.54
CA THR A 185 12.72 7.11 16.58
C THR A 185 11.72 6.73 15.48
N SER A 186 11.15 7.75 14.84
CA SER A 186 10.51 7.63 13.53
C SER A 186 11.49 8.01 12.44
N GLY A 187 11.25 7.51 11.24
CA GLY A 187 12.11 7.82 10.11
C GLY A 187 11.55 7.26 8.80
N THR A 188 12.32 7.44 7.74
CA THR A 188 12.01 6.89 6.42
C THR A 188 13.26 6.21 5.89
N PHE A 189 13.11 4.99 5.40
CA PHE A 189 14.17 4.33 4.64
C PHE A 189 13.97 4.58 3.16
N LYS A 190 15.03 5.01 2.49
CA LYS A 190 15.03 5.26 1.04
C LYS A 190 16.04 4.35 0.39
N TYR A 191 15.59 3.58 -0.60
CA TYR A 191 16.41 2.69 -1.40
C TYR A 191 16.45 3.19 -2.83
N TYR A 192 17.64 3.47 -3.34
CA TYR A 192 17.84 3.90 -4.72
C TYR A 192 18.31 2.69 -5.52
N ILE A 193 17.43 2.17 -6.38
CA ILE A 193 17.67 0.95 -7.15
C ILE A 193 17.80 1.33 -8.62
N LYS A 194 18.91 0.91 -9.24
CA LYS A 194 19.12 1.08 -10.68
C LYS A 194 18.95 -0.27 -11.38
N VAL A 195 17.86 -0.42 -12.11
CA VAL A 195 17.55 -1.62 -12.88
C VAL A 195 18.23 -1.53 -14.25
N TRP A 196 19.02 -2.54 -14.61
CA TRP A 196 19.63 -2.66 -15.92
C TRP A 196 19.01 -3.84 -16.67
N PRO A 197 18.58 -3.68 -17.93
CA PRO A 197 18.16 -4.82 -18.74
C PRO A 197 19.35 -5.76 -18.96
N TRP A 198 19.19 -7.01 -18.55
CA TRP A 198 20.16 -8.05 -18.88
C TRP A 198 19.82 -8.60 -20.26
N PHE A 199 20.61 -8.23 -21.26
CA PHE A 199 20.60 -8.90 -22.56
C PHE A 199 21.60 -10.05 -22.48
N CYS A 200 21.12 -11.29 -22.37
CA CYS A 200 21.95 -12.44 -22.73
C CYS A 200 22.29 -12.31 -24.22
N CYS A 201 23.58 -12.21 -24.53
CA CYS A 201 24.13 -12.36 -25.88
C CYS A 201 24.19 -13.84 -26.25
#